data_AF-A0A1S8ND57-F1
#
_entry.id   AF-A0A1S8ND57-F1
#
_cell.length_a   1.000
_cell.length_b   1.000
_cell.length_c   1.000
_cell.angle_alpha   90.00
_cell.angle_beta   90.00
_cell.angle_gamma   90.00
#
_symmetry.space_group_name_H-M   'P 1'
#
loop_
_entity.id
_entity.type
_entity.pdbx_description
1 polymer ?
#
loop_
_entity_poly.entity_id
_entity_poly.type
_entity_poly.pdbx_seq_one_letter_code
_entity_poly.pdbx_strand_id
1 'polypeptide(L)'
;MRDIPVFLVTGFLEGGKTTFVKEIFNDPEFAEGENITLIVCESGIEEYEQDFLNKNNIDIVHINKKEDLTYSFLNQYNEEHKPSKVVLEYNGMWQYDVIENLHMPQGWEIAQVITPIDASTFESYMNNMKSLLIEQFKDSDLIIFNRCKDDTNKLKFRNSVKAINARANMIFELENGEIDDRPLELPFDINSKVIEFKDYDFGAWYLDSLESPAKYEGKSIKMKGIASINPNYPKNIFAFGRNAMTCCEDDISFLGILCQTNKPFKFKDKEWIEVEGVLHKKFIDYEQRDIPFLVVTDYRSIDKIEDELVYF
;
A
#
# COMPACT_ATOMS: atom_id res chain seq x y z
N MET A 1 22.47 19.33 1.58
CA MET A 1 22.75 18.12 0.78
C MET A 1 21.43 17.75 0.11
N ARG A 2 21.49 17.22 -1.12
CA ARG A 2 20.28 16.72 -1.79
C ARG A 2 20.15 15.26 -1.38
N ASP A 3 18.99 14.86 -0.89
CA ASP A 3 18.74 13.48 -0.50
C ASP A 3 18.68 12.62 -1.78
N ILE A 4 19.34 11.47 -1.74
CA ILE A 4 19.46 10.51 -2.83
C ILE A 4 18.48 9.37 -2.53
N PRO A 5 17.37 9.25 -3.27
CA PRO A 5 16.40 8.19 -3.04
C PRO A 5 16.97 6.84 -3.45
N VAL A 6 16.79 5.86 -2.57
CA VAL A 6 17.12 4.45 -2.78
C VAL A 6 15.81 3.68 -2.96
N PHE A 7 15.65 3.05 -4.12
CA PHE A 7 14.56 2.14 -4.44
C PHE A 7 15.03 0.71 -4.22
N LEU A 8 14.48 0.05 -3.21
CA LEU A 8 14.82 -1.33 -2.87
C LEU A 8 13.86 -2.27 -3.60
N VAL A 9 14.36 -3.00 -4.59
CA VAL A 9 13.59 -4.02 -5.31
C VAL A 9 13.91 -5.39 -4.70
N THR A 10 12.99 -5.93 -3.92
CA THR A 10 13.11 -7.24 -3.28
C THR A 10 12.09 -8.24 -3.85
N GLY A 11 12.06 -9.46 -3.32
CA GLY A 11 11.13 -10.50 -3.74
C GLY A 11 11.83 -11.79 -4.14
N PHE A 12 11.04 -12.85 -4.31
CA PHE A 12 11.54 -14.19 -4.58
C PHE A 12 12.33 -14.29 -5.90
N LEU A 13 13.14 -15.36 -5.99
CA LEU A 13 13.68 -15.82 -7.27
C LEU A 13 12.54 -16.01 -8.27
N GLU A 14 12.78 -15.59 -9.52
CA GLU A 14 11.80 -15.63 -10.62
C GLU A 14 10.52 -14.79 -10.41
N GLY A 15 10.47 -13.97 -9.37
CA GLY A 15 9.36 -13.05 -9.07
C GLY A 15 9.22 -11.86 -10.03
N GLY A 16 10.16 -11.68 -10.97
CA GLY A 16 10.13 -10.61 -11.99
C GLY A 16 10.90 -9.33 -11.64
N LYS A 17 11.80 -9.37 -10.63
CA LYS A 17 12.59 -8.21 -10.19
C LYS A 17 13.35 -7.52 -11.34
N THR A 18 14.18 -8.27 -12.06
CA THR A 18 14.99 -7.74 -13.17
C THR A 18 14.12 -7.15 -14.29
N THR A 19 13.00 -7.80 -14.60
CA THR A 19 12.03 -7.30 -15.60
C THR A 19 11.43 -5.96 -15.15
N PHE A 20 10.97 -5.89 -13.90
CA PHE A 20 10.45 -4.66 -13.30
C PHE A 20 11.48 -3.52 -13.31
N VAL A 21 12.74 -3.81 -12.95
CA VAL A 21 13.82 -2.81 -12.99
C VAL A 21 14.06 -2.30 -14.43
N LYS A 22 14.02 -3.19 -15.43
CA LYS A 22 14.11 -2.78 -16.84
C LYS A 22 12.92 -1.91 -17.26
N GLU A 23 11.72 -2.20 -16.78
CA GLU A 23 10.51 -1.42 -17.07
C GLU A 23 10.58 -0.01 -16.48
N ILE A 24 10.95 0.15 -15.21
CA ILE A 24 11.08 1.48 -14.60
C ILE A 24 12.18 2.32 -15.25
N PHE A 25 13.25 1.71 -15.74
CA PHE A 25 14.31 2.45 -16.45
C PHE A 25 13.90 2.88 -17.85
N ASN A 26 12.85 2.28 -18.43
CA ASN A 26 12.26 2.76 -19.68
C ASN A 26 11.23 3.86 -19.46
N ASP A 27 10.83 4.14 -18.21
CA ASP A 27 9.97 5.28 -17.86
C ASP A 27 10.80 6.57 -17.86
N PRO A 28 10.52 7.53 -18.78
CA PRO A 28 11.22 8.81 -18.80
C PRO A 28 11.08 9.61 -17.49
N GLU A 29 9.94 9.50 -16.78
CA GLU A 29 9.76 10.20 -15.50
C GLU A 29 10.72 9.69 -14.42
N PHE A 30 11.13 8.43 -14.52
CA PHE A 30 12.09 7.82 -13.61
C PHE A 30 13.54 8.07 -14.03
N ALA A 31 13.87 7.90 -15.31
CA ALA A 31 15.26 7.83 -15.76
C ALA A 31 15.80 9.09 -16.47
N GLU A 32 14.94 9.91 -17.08
CA GLU A 32 15.40 10.99 -17.95
C GLU A 32 16.15 12.09 -17.16
N GLY A 33 17.41 12.33 -17.55
CA GLY A 33 18.27 13.33 -16.91
C GLY A 33 18.84 12.93 -15.56
N GLU A 34 18.62 11.69 -15.12
CA GLU A 34 19.14 11.15 -13.86
C GLU A 34 20.47 10.42 -14.06
N ASN A 35 21.26 10.34 -12.99
CA ASN A 35 22.44 9.51 -12.91
C ASN A 35 22.17 8.36 -11.93
N ILE A 36 21.88 7.18 -12.47
CA ILE A 36 21.35 6.08 -11.67
C ILE A 36 22.47 5.09 -11.35
N THR A 37 22.63 4.75 -10.08
CA THR A 37 23.40 3.56 -9.70
C THR A 37 22.46 2.37 -9.52
N LEU A 38 22.69 1.30 -10.27
CA LEU A 38 22.01 0.01 -10.11
C LEU A 38 22.93 -0.95 -9.36
N ILE A 39 22.50 -1.41 -8.19
CA ILE A 39 23.19 -2.43 -7.39
C ILE A 39 22.44 -3.74 -7.54
N VAL A 40 23.10 -4.78 -8.07
CA VAL A 40 22.48 -6.09 -8.30
C VAL A 40 23.11 -7.13 -7.38
N CYS A 41 22.32 -7.65 -6.44
CA CYS A 41 22.76 -8.65 -5.46
C CYS A 41 22.44 -10.11 -5.87
N GLU A 42 21.80 -10.29 -7.02
CA GLU A 42 21.34 -11.58 -7.52
C GLU A 42 21.99 -11.89 -8.88
N SER A 43 22.20 -13.17 -9.17
CA SER A 43 22.55 -13.63 -10.51
C SER A 43 21.29 -14.19 -11.16
N GLY A 44 20.57 -13.34 -11.89
CA GLY A 44 19.34 -13.70 -12.61
C GLY A 44 19.60 -14.43 -13.93
N ILE A 45 18.54 -14.94 -14.54
CA ILE A 45 18.55 -15.44 -15.94
C ILE A 45 18.55 -14.27 -16.92
N GLU A 46 17.83 -13.21 -16.57
CA GLU A 46 17.82 -11.94 -17.29
C GLU A 46 19.06 -11.13 -16.92
N GLU A 47 19.80 -10.65 -17.92
CA GLU A 47 20.97 -9.80 -17.75
C GLU A 47 20.67 -8.37 -18.21
N TYR A 48 21.39 -7.40 -17.66
CA TYR A 48 21.30 -6.01 -18.12
C TYR A 48 22.27 -5.77 -19.27
N GLU A 49 21.73 -5.48 -20.46
CA GLU A 49 22.54 -5.23 -21.65
C GLU A 49 23.26 -3.88 -21.56
N GLN A 50 24.54 -3.83 -21.93
CA GLN A 50 25.34 -2.61 -21.81
C GLN A 50 24.76 -1.44 -22.62
N ASP A 51 24.20 -1.71 -23.80
CA ASP A 51 23.55 -0.69 -24.63
C ASP A 51 22.31 -0.09 -23.96
N PHE A 52 21.57 -0.92 -23.20
CA PHE A 52 20.41 -0.48 -22.42
C PHE A 52 20.85 0.39 -21.23
N LEU A 53 21.89 -0.02 -20.50
CA LEU A 53 22.44 0.75 -19.39
C LEU A 53 22.99 2.11 -19.85
N ASN A 54 23.76 2.13 -20.94
CA ASN A 54 24.33 3.35 -21.50
C ASN A 54 23.24 4.32 -21.98
N LYS A 55 22.17 3.79 -22.62
CA LYS A 55 21.05 4.61 -23.11
C LYS A 55 20.35 5.37 -21.98
N ASN A 56 20.23 4.75 -20.81
CA ASN A 56 19.51 5.29 -19.66
C ASN A 56 20.44 5.92 -18.60
N ASN A 57 21.74 6.09 -18.90
CA ASN A 57 22.74 6.65 -17.99
C ASN A 57 22.80 5.91 -16.63
N ILE A 58 22.92 4.59 -16.68
CA ILE A 58 22.95 3.70 -15.50
C ILE A 58 24.34 3.12 -15.30
N ASP A 59 24.89 3.33 -14.10
CA ASP A 59 26.09 2.66 -13.62
C ASP A 59 25.71 1.41 -12.83
N ILE A 60 26.05 0.23 -13.34
CA ILE A 60 25.74 -1.06 -12.70
C ILE A 60 26.90 -1.57 -11.84
N VAL A 61 26.57 -2.13 -10.68
CA VAL A 61 27.50 -2.84 -9.80
C VAL A 61 26.90 -4.14 -9.30
N HIS A 62 27.67 -5.22 -9.40
CA HIS A 62 27.25 -6.55 -8.96
C HIS A 62 27.85 -6.91 -7.60
N ILE A 63 27.01 -7.32 -6.65
CA ILE A 63 27.41 -7.73 -5.30
C ILE A 63 26.92 -9.16 -5.06
N ASN A 64 27.76 -10.15 -5.36
CA ASN A 64 27.35 -11.56 -5.32
C ASN A 64 27.33 -12.17 -3.91
N LYS A 65 27.90 -11.50 -2.90
CA LYS A 65 27.99 -11.97 -1.52
C LYS A 65 27.46 -10.92 -0.56
N LYS A 66 26.69 -11.35 0.43
CA LYS A 66 26.10 -10.45 1.43
C LYS A 66 27.16 -9.68 2.21
N GLU A 67 28.33 -10.27 2.43
CA GLU A 67 29.43 -9.64 3.17
C GLU A 67 30.07 -8.47 2.43
N ASP A 68 29.86 -8.37 1.12
CA ASP A 68 30.40 -7.30 0.28
C ASP A 68 29.46 -6.07 0.25
N LEU A 69 28.18 -6.24 0.60
CA LEU A 69 27.21 -5.16 0.75
C LEU A 69 27.45 -4.41 2.07
N THR A 70 28.37 -3.44 2.04
CA THR A 70 28.84 -2.72 3.23
C THR A 70 28.78 -1.21 3.04
N TYR A 71 28.66 -0.46 4.14
CA TYR A 71 28.76 1.01 4.13
C TYR A 71 30.01 1.50 3.41
N SER A 72 31.17 0.90 3.68
CA SER A 72 32.44 1.33 3.06
C SER A 72 32.41 1.20 1.54
N PHE A 73 31.85 0.11 1.04
CA PHE A 73 31.72 -0.13 -0.39
C PHE A 73 30.76 0.88 -1.03
N LEU A 74 29.56 1.03 -0.45
CA LEU A 74 28.55 1.97 -0.95
C LEU A 74 29.01 3.42 -0.89
N ASN A 75 29.73 3.82 0.17
CA ASN A 75 30.23 5.18 0.32
C ASN A 75 31.32 5.49 -0.70
N GLN A 76 32.25 4.55 -0.95
CA GLN A 76 33.24 4.70 -2.02
C GLN A 76 32.54 4.86 -3.38
N TYR A 77 31.57 3.99 -3.68
CA TYR A 77 30.86 4.05 -4.95
C TYR A 77 30.08 5.36 -5.13
N ASN A 78 29.45 5.84 -4.05
CA ASN A 78 28.76 7.13 -4.02
C ASN A 78 29.71 8.32 -4.28
N GLU A 79 30.91 8.32 -3.71
CA GLU A 79 31.93 9.37 -3.95
C GLU A 79 32.43 9.38 -5.40
N GLU A 80 32.62 8.20 -5.99
CA GLU A 80 33.11 8.00 -7.35
C GLU A 80 32.05 8.37 -8.41
N HIS A 81 30.83 7.86 -8.27
CA HIS A 81 29.79 7.93 -9.32
C HIS A 81 28.78 9.06 -9.10
N LYS A 82 28.61 9.55 -7.85
CA LYS A 82 27.70 10.64 -7.48
C LYS A 82 26.29 10.45 -8.06
N PRO A 83 25.60 9.35 -7.69
CA PRO A 83 24.26 9.07 -8.18
C PRO A 83 23.27 10.16 -7.74
N SER A 84 22.27 10.40 -8.57
CA SER A 84 21.06 11.13 -8.18
C SER A 84 19.94 10.20 -7.71
N LYS A 85 19.97 8.91 -8.09
CA LYS A 85 19.07 7.85 -7.62
C LYS A 85 19.84 6.54 -7.49
N VAL A 86 19.39 5.67 -6.59
CA VAL A 86 19.93 4.31 -6.45
C VAL A 86 18.80 3.31 -6.57
N VAL A 87 19.00 2.27 -7.38
CA VAL A 87 18.13 1.09 -7.40
C VAL A 87 18.94 -0.09 -6.88
N LEU A 88 18.42 -0.77 -5.85
CA LEU A 88 19.05 -1.95 -5.27
C LEU A 88 18.15 -3.16 -5.55
N GLU A 89 18.55 -3.99 -6.52
CA GLU A 89 17.94 -5.29 -6.77
C GLU A 89 18.49 -6.30 -5.74
N TYR A 90 17.71 -6.51 -4.69
CA TYR A 90 18.09 -7.31 -3.53
C TYR A 90 17.95 -8.80 -3.83
N ASN A 91 18.83 -9.59 -3.21
CA ASN A 91 18.80 -11.04 -3.35
C ASN A 91 17.65 -11.61 -2.50
N GLY A 92 16.66 -12.23 -3.15
CA GLY A 92 15.47 -12.75 -2.48
C GLY A 92 15.73 -13.87 -1.46
N MET A 93 16.93 -14.44 -1.44
CA MET A 93 17.34 -15.50 -0.51
C MET A 93 18.11 -14.98 0.70
N TRP A 94 18.51 -13.71 0.70
CA TRP A 94 19.15 -13.10 1.86
C TRP A 94 18.09 -12.64 2.85
N GLN A 95 18.39 -12.78 4.14
CA GLN A 95 17.51 -12.29 5.20
C GLN A 95 17.44 -10.77 5.15
N TYR A 96 16.29 -10.19 5.52
CA TYR A 96 16.09 -8.74 5.46
C TYR A 96 16.99 -7.96 6.45
N ASP A 97 17.52 -8.65 7.47
CA ASP A 97 18.44 -8.11 8.46
C ASP A 97 19.70 -7.49 7.84
N VAL A 98 20.13 -7.94 6.66
CA VAL A 98 21.26 -7.33 5.93
C VAL A 98 20.95 -5.87 5.60
N ILE A 99 19.74 -5.58 5.13
CA ILE A 99 19.30 -4.21 4.81
C ILE A 99 19.02 -3.43 6.09
N GLU A 100 18.33 -4.03 7.08
CA GLU A 100 18.02 -3.35 8.35
C GLU A 100 19.29 -2.89 9.09
N ASN A 101 20.37 -3.68 9.02
CA ASN A 101 21.64 -3.37 9.68
C ASN A 101 22.63 -2.63 8.77
N LEU A 102 22.29 -2.39 7.49
CA LEU A 102 23.15 -1.68 6.56
C LEU A 102 23.07 -0.18 6.84
N HIS A 103 24.19 0.39 7.27
CA HIS A 103 24.35 1.83 7.31
C HIS A 103 24.51 2.33 5.86
N MET A 104 23.56 3.13 5.39
CA MET A 104 23.62 3.75 4.06
C MET A 104 24.59 4.95 4.05
N PRO A 105 25.20 5.28 2.89
CA PRO A 105 25.98 6.50 2.71
C PRO A 105 25.22 7.76 3.14
N GLN A 106 25.95 8.82 3.49
CA GLN A 106 25.32 10.08 3.89
C GLN A 106 24.44 10.64 2.76
N GLY A 107 23.18 10.93 3.09
CA GLY A 107 22.18 11.47 2.16
C GLY A 107 21.41 10.41 1.38
N TRP A 108 21.76 9.12 1.49
CA TRP A 108 20.93 8.06 0.93
C TRP A 108 19.75 7.78 1.87
N GLU A 109 18.54 7.73 1.31
CA GLU A 109 17.33 7.42 2.06
C GLU A 109 16.51 6.39 1.28
N ILE A 110 16.02 5.34 1.96
CA ILE A 110 15.12 4.37 1.34
C ILE A 110 13.81 5.09 1.05
N ALA A 111 13.55 5.35 -0.22
CA ALA A 111 12.37 6.06 -0.68
C ALA A 111 11.19 5.12 -0.88
N GLN A 112 11.45 3.89 -1.32
CA GLN A 112 10.41 2.89 -1.56
C GLN A 112 10.97 1.47 -1.58
N VAL A 113 10.25 0.54 -0.97
CA VAL A 113 10.48 -0.91 -1.07
C VAL A 113 9.43 -1.53 -2.00
N ILE A 114 9.90 -2.18 -3.07
CA ILE A 114 9.07 -2.73 -4.14
C ILE A 114 9.29 -4.24 -4.22
N THR A 115 8.20 -5.00 -4.26
CA THR A 115 8.24 -6.47 -4.30
C THR A 115 7.42 -7.01 -5.46
N PRO A 116 8.06 -7.26 -6.62
CA PRO A 116 7.46 -8.03 -7.70
C PRO A 116 7.29 -9.50 -7.30
N ILE A 117 6.14 -10.08 -7.64
CA ILE A 117 5.82 -11.48 -7.38
C ILE A 117 5.01 -12.08 -8.52
N ASP A 118 5.34 -13.32 -8.88
CA ASP A 118 4.58 -14.10 -9.85
C ASP A 118 3.27 -14.60 -9.22
N ALA A 119 2.15 -14.11 -9.75
CA ALA A 119 0.81 -14.48 -9.32
C ALA A 119 0.54 -15.99 -9.40
N SER A 120 1.14 -16.68 -10.36
CA SER A 120 0.94 -18.13 -10.58
C SER A 120 1.59 -19.01 -9.50
N THR A 121 2.62 -18.50 -8.83
CA THR A 121 3.35 -19.22 -7.77
C THR A 121 2.97 -18.76 -6.36
N PHE A 122 2.31 -17.61 -6.23
CA PHE A 122 1.95 -17.00 -4.96
C PHE A 122 1.26 -17.95 -3.97
N GLU A 123 0.24 -18.69 -4.42
CA GLU A 123 -0.47 -19.62 -3.54
C GLU A 123 0.42 -20.76 -3.03
N SER A 124 1.33 -21.24 -3.88
CA SER A 124 2.31 -22.26 -3.49
C SER A 124 3.24 -21.73 -2.41
N TYR A 125 3.76 -20.51 -2.57
CA TYR A 125 4.59 -19.87 -1.55
C TYR A 125 3.82 -19.62 -0.25
N MET A 126 2.56 -19.18 -0.31
CA MET A 126 1.71 -19.01 0.87
C MET A 126 1.49 -20.32 1.63
N ASN A 127 1.37 -21.44 0.93
CA ASN A 127 1.12 -22.74 1.55
C ASN A 127 2.40 -23.42 2.08
N ASN A 128 3.54 -23.24 1.39
CA ASN A 128 4.76 -24.01 1.66
C ASN A 128 5.89 -23.19 2.29
N MET A 129 5.93 -21.87 2.06
CA MET A 129 7.03 -20.97 2.45
C MET A 129 6.50 -19.67 3.06
N LYS A 130 5.40 -19.75 3.83
CA LYS A 130 4.70 -18.58 4.39
C LYS A 130 5.61 -17.63 5.16
N SER A 131 6.57 -18.15 5.94
CA SER A 131 7.48 -17.32 6.73
C SER A 131 8.35 -16.41 5.87
N LEU A 132 8.93 -16.95 4.80
CA LEU A 132 9.76 -16.18 3.88
C LEU A 132 8.94 -15.14 3.11
N LEU A 133 7.70 -15.48 2.75
CA LEU A 133 6.80 -14.56 2.08
C LEU A 133 6.36 -13.41 2.99
N ILE A 134 6.11 -13.69 4.28
CA ILE A 134 5.83 -12.66 5.27
C ILE A 134 6.99 -11.66 5.38
N GLU A 135 8.24 -12.14 5.39
CA GLU A 135 9.42 -11.26 5.46
C GLU A 135 9.50 -10.30 4.27
N GLN A 136 9.18 -10.76 3.06
CA GLN A 136 9.21 -9.90 1.87
C GLN A 136 8.14 -8.79 1.93
N PHE A 137 6.95 -9.11 2.45
CA PHE A 137 5.82 -8.18 2.40
C PHE A 137 5.76 -7.20 3.56
N LYS A 138 6.32 -7.56 4.71
CA LYS A 138 6.19 -6.80 5.95
C LYS A 138 6.58 -5.33 5.78
N ASP A 139 7.68 -5.09 5.08
CA ASP A 139 8.26 -3.75 4.91
C ASP A 139 8.15 -3.26 3.45
N SER A 140 7.33 -3.92 2.62
CA SER A 140 7.04 -3.48 1.25
C SER A 140 6.08 -2.29 1.23
N ASP A 141 6.41 -1.27 0.44
CA ASP A 141 5.50 -0.16 0.14
C ASP A 141 4.61 -0.47 -1.07
N LEU A 142 5.17 -1.16 -2.07
CA LEU A 142 4.49 -1.57 -3.30
C LEU A 142 4.73 -3.04 -3.59
N ILE A 143 3.66 -3.79 -3.82
CA ILE A 143 3.71 -5.20 -4.23
C ILE A 143 3.08 -5.32 -5.62
N ILE A 144 3.80 -5.93 -6.55
CA ILE A 144 3.36 -6.07 -7.93
C ILE A 144 3.12 -7.55 -8.21
N PHE A 145 1.86 -7.96 -8.31
CA PHE A 145 1.47 -9.29 -8.75
C PHE A 145 1.51 -9.33 -10.28
N ASN A 146 2.61 -9.79 -10.86
CA ASN A 146 2.75 -9.96 -12.30
C ASN A 146 2.24 -11.32 -12.78
N ARG A 147 2.09 -11.45 -14.11
CA ARG A 147 1.61 -12.68 -14.78
C ARG A 147 0.22 -13.10 -14.32
N CYS A 148 -0.62 -12.13 -13.97
CA CYS A 148 -2.03 -12.36 -13.68
C CYS A 148 -2.77 -12.84 -14.94
N LYS A 149 -3.76 -13.69 -14.70
CA LYS A 149 -4.70 -14.21 -15.70
C LYS A 149 -6.11 -13.71 -15.42
N ASP A 150 -7.00 -13.93 -16.38
CA ASP A 150 -8.41 -13.57 -16.24
C ASP A 150 -9.09 -14.21 -15.02
N ASP A 151 -8.63 -15.39 -14.59
CA ASP A 151 -9.16 -16.13 -13.44
C ASP A 151 -8.36 -15.92 -12.14
N THR A 152 -7.39 -15.00 -12.14
CA THR A 152 -6.59 -14.71 -10.94
C THR A 152 -7.45 -14.12 -9.82
N ASN A 153 -7.41 -14.75 -8.65
CA ASN A 153 -8.19 -14.31 -7.49
C ASN A 153 -7.51 -13.13 -6.76
N LYS A 154 -7.62 -11.94 -7.37
CA LYS A 154 -7.04 -10.70 -6.84
C LYS A 154 -7.45 -10.41 -5.39
N LEU A 155 -8.71 -10.68 -5.04
CA LEU A 155 -9.22 -10.41 -3.70
C LEU A 155 -8.54 -11.29 -2.65
N LYS A 156 -8.35 -12.58 -2.94
CA LYS A 156 -7.61 -13.50 -2.06
C LYS A 156 -6.17 -13.05 -1.87
N PHE A 157 -5.51 -12.59 -2.93
CA PHE A 157 -4.11 -12.15 -2.88
C PHE A 157 -3.99 -10.87 -2.06
N ARG A 158 -4.84 -9.88 -2.34
CA ARG A 158 -4.96 -8.65 -1.55
C ARG A 158 -5.16 -8.95 -0.08
N ASN A 159 -6.12 -9.80 0.26
CA ASN A 159 -6.44 -10.11 1.66
C ASN A 159 -5.28 -10.83 2.37
N SER A 160 -4.51 -11.64 1.64
CA SER A 160 -3.31 -12.30 2.18
C SER A 160 -2.21 -11.28 2.51
N VAL A 161 -2.00 -10.29 1.63
CA VAL A 161 -1.06 -9.19 1.86
C VAL A 161 -1.52 -8.27 2.97
N LYS A 162 -2.74 -7.73 2.91
CA LYS A 162 -3.26 -6.75 3.90
C LYS A 162 -3.31 -7.31 5.32
N ALA A 163 -3.45 -8.64 5.46
CA ALA A 163 -3.36 -9.30 6.76
C ALA A 163 -1.93 -9.32 7.37
N ILE A 164 -0.91 -9.09 6.55
CA ILE A 164 0.51 -9.03 6.95
C ILE A 164 0.98 -7.58 7.01
N ASN A 165 0.68 -6.80 5.96
CA ASN A 165 1.05 -5.41 5.81
C ASN A 165 -0.16 -4.65 5.23
N ALA A 166 -0.89 -3.97 6.12
CA ALA A 166 -2.05 -3.16 5.74
C ALA A 166 -1.66 -1.93 4.88
N ARG A 167 -0.40 -1.48 4.96
CA ARG A 167 0.12 -0.27 4.31
C ARG A 167 0.52 -0.49 2.86
N ALA A 168 0.93 -1.71 2.51
CA ALA A 168 1.38 -2.04 1.17
C ALA A 168 0.30 -1.72 0.11
N ASN A 169 0.67 -0.93 -0.88
CA ASN A 169 -0.09 -0.79 -2.11
C ASN A 169 0.12 -2.03 -2.98
N MET A 170 -0.88 -2.36 -3.80
CA MET A 170 -0.80 -3.51 -4.70
C MET A 170 -1.20 -3.14 -6.11
N ILE A 171 -0.38 -3.56 -7.07
CA ILE A 171 -0.68 -3.53 -8.49
C ILE A 171 -0.79 -4.97 -8.98
N PHE A 172 -1.74 -5.22 -9.86
CA PHE A 172 -1.89 -6.50 -10.55
C PHE A 172 -1.61 -6.26 -12.02
N GLU A 173 -0.68 -7.02 -12.61
CA GLU A 173 -0.29 -6.93 -14.01
C GLU A 173 -0.59 -8.24 -14.71
N LEU A 174 -1.22 -8.16 -15.87
CA LEU A 174 -1.52 -9.30 -16.73
C LEU A 174 -0.23 -9.86 -17.36
N GLU A 175 -0.32 -11.05 -17.97
CA GLU A 175 0.82 -11.68 -18.67
C GLU A 175 1.42 -10.82 -19.80
N ASN A 176 0.67 -9.85 -20.32
CA ASN A 176 1.13 -8.91 -21.36
C ASN A 176 1.78 -7.64 -20.79
N GLY A 177 1.88 -7.50 -19.46
CA GLY A 177 2.43 -6.32 -18.77
C GLY A 177 1.44 -5.16 -18.59
N GLU A 178 0.18 -5.30 -19.02
CA GLU A 178 -0.84 -4.27 -18.77
C GLU A 178 -1.37 -4.38 -17.33
N ILE A 179 -1.68 -3.23 -16.72
CA ILE A 179 -2.33 -3.18 -15.41
C ILE A 179 -3.74 -3.78 -15.52
N ASP A 180 -4.04 -4.70 -14.63
CA ASP A 180 -5.36 -5.31 -14.49
C ASP A 180 -6.33 -4.37 -13.76
N ASP A 181 -6.92 -3.46 -14.53
CA ASP A 181 -7.89 -2.46 -14.09
C ASP A 181 -9.29 -3.03 -13.78
N ARG A 182 -9.48 -4.36 -13.82
CA ARG A 182 -10.78 -4.96 -13.49
C ARG A 182 -11.12 -4.64 -12.03
N PRO A 183 -12.34 -4.17 -11.72
CA PRO A 183 -12.71 -3.82 -10.36
C PRO A 183 -12.48 -4.98 -9.40
N LEU A 184 -11.85 -4.69 -8.27
CA LEU A 184 -11.72 -5.67 -7.21
C LEU A 184 -13.10 -5.90 -6.57
N GLU A 185 -13.44 -7.16 -6.32
CA GLU A 185 -14.59 -7.51 -5.50
C GLU A 185 -14.45 -6.91 -4.09
N LEU A 186 -15.59 -6.61 -3.44
CA LEU A 186 -15.56 -6.08 -2.08
C LEU A 186 -14.91 -7.09 -1.12
N PRO A 187 -14.01 -6.64 -0.21
CA PRO A 187 -13.33 -7.54 0.73
C PRO A 187 -14.23 -7.99 1.89
N PHE A 188 -15.52 -7.64 1.85
CA PHE A 188 -16.52 -7.96 2.87
C PHE A 188 -17.87 -8.27 2.22
N ASP A 189 -18.69 -9.03 2.94
CA ASP A 189 -20.03 -9.38 2.48
C ASP A 189 -21.05 -8.28 2.79
N ILE A 190 -21.44 -7.54 1.76
CA ILE A 190 -22.47 -6.51 1.85
C ILE A 190 -23.86 -7.07 2.18
N ASN A 191 -24.11 -8.36 1.98
CA ASN A 191 -25.42 -8.99 2.22
C ASN A 191 -25.58 -9.59 3.62
N SER A 192 -24.54 -9.50 4.43
CA SER A 192 -24.60 -9.89 5.83
C SER A 192 -25.64 -9.07 6.60
N LYS A 193 -26.24 -9.68 7.62
CA LYS A 193 -27.26 -9.02 8.46
C LYS A 193 -26.73 -7.72 9.07
N VAL A 194 -25.47 -7.73 9.47
CA VAL A 194 -24.68 -6.57 9.88
C VAL A 194 -23.41 -6.63 9.05
N ILE A 195 -23.12 -5.55 8.32
CA ILE A 195 -21.87 -5.41 7.59
C ILE A 195 -20.76 -5.19 8.60
N GLU A 196 -19.76 -6.06 8.55
CA GLU A 196 -18.51 -5.96 9.31
C GLU A 196 -17.35 -6.23 8.34
N PHE A 197 -16.26 -5.50 8.56
CA PHE A 197 -15.05 -5.63 7.75
C PHE A 197 -13.81 -5.45 8.63
N LYS A 198 -12.65 -5.84 8.10
CA LYS A 198 -11.38 -5.68 8.81
C LYS A 198 -10.99 -4.21 8.87
N ASP A 199 -10.21 -3.82 9.87
CA ASP A 199 -9.86 -2.41 10.05
C ASP A 199 -9.14 -1.84 8.80
N TYR A 200 -8.32 -2.62 8.10
CA TYR A 200 -7.67 -2.23 6.84
C TYR A 200 -8.63 -2.13 5.62
N ASP A 201 -9.87 -2.58 5.74
CA ASP A 201 -10.90 -2.51 4.67
C ASP A 201 -11.81 -1.29 4.81
N PHE A 202 -11.59 -0.43 5.81
CA PHE A 202 -12.37 0.80 6.00
C PHE A 202 -12.34 1.70 4.75
N GLY A 203 -11.18 1.85 4.12
CA GLY A 203 -11.03 2.65 2.90
C GLY A 203 -11.84 2.09 1.73
N ALA A 204 -11.81 0.78 1.55
CA ALA A 204 -12.59 0.09 0.51
C ALA A 204 -14.10 0.28 0.72
N TRP A 205 -14.58 0.15 1.95
CA TRP A 205 -15.97 0.45 2.29
C TRP A 205 -16.32 1.91 2.05
N TYR A 206 -15.49 2.84 2.51
CA TYR A 206 -15.75 4.27 2.40
C TYR A 206 -15.92 4.68 0.93
N LEU A 207 -14.96 4.31 0.07
CA LEU A 207 -15.02 4.62 -1.36
C LEU A 207 -16.24 4.01 -2.05
N ASP A 208 -16.50 2.71 -1.89
CA ASP A 208 -17.65 2.07 -2.53
C ASP A 208 -18.99 2.63 -2.00
N SER A 209 -19.06 3.00 -0.72
CA SER A 209 -20.25 3.65 -0.15
C SER A 209 -20.51 5.05 -0.71
N LEU A 210 -19.45 5.78 -1.05
CA LEU A 210 -19.55 7.09 -1.69
C LEU A 210 -19.92 6.99 -3.18
N GLU A 211 -19.31 6.06 -3.90
CA GLU A 211 -19.57 5.84 -5.33
C GLU A 211 -20.95 5.23 -5.59
N SER A 212 -21.37 4.30 -4.71
CA SER A 212 -22.57 3.51 -4.88
C SER A 212 -23.44 3.47 -3.61
N PRO A 213 -23.88 4.62 -3.06
CA PRO A 213 -24.62 4.70 -1.79
C PRO A 213 -25.93 3.91 -1.80
N ALA A 214 -26.56 3.75 -2.98
CA ALA A 214 -27.77 2.95 -3.14
C ALA A 214 -27.60 1.48 -2.74
N LYS A 215 -26.38 0.91 -2.83
CA LYS A 215 -26.09 -0.46 -2.39
C LYS A 215 -26.23 -0.62 -0.87
N TYR A 216 -26.09 0.45 -0.10
CA TYR A 216 -26.02 0.44 1.36
C TYR A 216 -27.31 0.88 2.05
N GLU A 217 -28.31 1.35 1.29
CA GLU A 217 -29.57 1.86 1.86
C GLU A 217 -30.27 0.80 2.74
N GLY A 218 -30.52 1.15 4.00
CA GLY A 218 -31.20 0.31 4.97
C GLY A 218 -30.34 -0.83 5.53
N LYS A 219 -29.06 -0.95 5.16
CA LYS A 219 -28.17 -1.99 5.68
C LYS A 219 -27.63 -1.62 7.05
N SER A 220 -27.57 -2.60 7.95
CA SER A 220 -26.93 -2.43 9.26
C SER A 220 -25.43 -2.58 9.12
N ILE A 221 -24.65 -1.79 9.84
CA ILE A 221 -23.19 -1.79 9.80
C ILE A 221 -22.62 -1.58 11.20
N LYS A 222 -21.46 -2.19 11.44
CA LYS A 222 -20.65 -1.99 12.65
C LYS A 222 -19.21 -1.67 12.25
N MET A 223 -18.67 -0.58 12.80
CA MET A 223 -17.33 -0.10 12.45
C MET A 223 -16.65 0.67 13.57
N LYS A 224 -15.32 0.75 13.51
CA LYS A 224 -14.48 1.48 14.46
C LYS A 224 -13.87 2.70 13.79
N GLY A 225 -13.79 3.80 14.53
CA GLY A 225 -13.30 5.06 14.00
C GLY A 225 -13.35 6.19 15.03
N ILE A 226 -13.06 7.39 14.56
CA ILE A 226 -13.01 8.60 15.35
C ILE A 226 -14.34 9.34 15.19
N ALA A 227 -15.03 9.56 16.30
CA ALA A 227 -16.11 10.53 16.40
C ALA A 227 -15.52 11.93 16.59
N SER A 228 -16.02 12.88 15.81
CA SER A 228 -15.61 14.29 15.82
C SER A 228 -16.84 15.20 15.86
N ILE A 229 -16.81 16.17 16.78
CA ILE A 229 -17.89 17.15 16.94
C ILE A 229 -17.46 18.46 16.28
N ASN A 230 -18.34 19.05 15.47
CA ASN A 230 -18.17 20.41 14.99
C ASN A 230 -19.28 21.31 15.57
N PRO A 231 -18.98 22.48 16.14
CA PRO A 231 -19.99 23.42 16.64
C PRO A 231 -21.02 23.86 15.59
N ASN A 232 -20.68 23.79 14.30
CA ASN A 232 -21.56 24.13 13.19
C ASN A 232 -22.52 22.98 12.80
N TYR A 233 -22.35 21.78 13.35
CA TYR A 233 -23.27 20.68 13.07
C TYR A 233 -24.60 20.84 13.84
N PRO A 234 -25.73 20.41 13.24
CA PRO A 234 -26.99 20.35 13.96
C PRO A 234 -26.91 19.49 15.22
N LYS A 235 -27.85 19.72 16.15
CA LYS A 235 -27.97 18.88 17.35
C LYS A 235 -28.10 17.41 16.96
N ASN A 236 -27.44 16.55 17.74
CA ASN A 236 -27.41 15.10 17.56
C ASN A 236 -26.80 14.62 16.22
N ILE A 237 -25.94 15.44 15.61
CA ILE A 237 -25.11 15.06 14.47
C ILE A 237 -23.63 15.18 14.84
N PHE A 238 -22.83 14.20 14.45
CA PHE A 238 -21.38 14.22 14.56
C PHE A 238 -20.75 13.59 13.30
N ALA A 239 -19.48 13.85 13.05
CA ALA A 239 -18.74 13.16 11.99
C ALA A 239 -18.10 11.90 12.56
N PHE A 240 -18.13 10.81 11.80
CA PHE A 240 -17.46 9.56 12.14
C PHE A 240 -16.60 9.12 10.97
N GLY A 241 -15.37 8.74 11.23
CA GLY A 241 -14.44 8.42 10.16
C GLY A 241 -13.09 7.97 10.63
N ARG A 242 -12.17 7.81 9.70
CA ARG A 242 -10.77 7.50 9.97
C ARG A 242 -9.86 8.39 9.14
N ASN A 243 -8.67 8.67 9.67
CA ASN A 243 -7.64 9.34 8.90
C ASN A 243 -7.06 8.35 7.90
N ALA A 244 -6.87 8.77 6.66
CA ALA A 244 -6.28 7.97 5.60
C ALA A 244 -5.03 8.65 5.05
N MET A 245 -4.03 7.83 4.75
CA MET A 245 -2.80 8.22 4.08
C MET A 245 -2.80 7.59 2.70
N THR A 246 -2.84 8.41 1.65
CA THR A 246 -2.85 7.92 0.25
C THR A 246 -1.44 7.69 -0.28
N CYS A 247 -0.48 8.56 0.08
CA CYS A 247 0.90 8.48 -0.39
C CYS A 247 1.93 8.83 0.70
N CYS A 248 1.73 9.90 1.48
CA CYS A 248 2.64 10.30 2.55
C CYS A 248 1.92 10.98 3.73
N GLU A 249 2.66 11.22 4.81
CA GLU A 249 2.13 11.87 6.03
C GLU A 249 1.52 13.26 5.79
N ASP A 250 2.03 14.00 4.80
CA ASP A 250 1.51 15.33 4.46
C ASP A 250 0.12 15.28 3.82
N ASP A 251 -0.28 14.14 3.23
CA ASP A 251 -1.55 13.94 2.54
C ASP A 251 -2.60 13.22 3.41
N ILE A 252 -2.43 13.23 4.73
CA ILE A 252 -3.41 12.63 5.65
C ILE A 252 -4.74 13.39 5.61
N SER A 253 -5.81 12.69 5.22
CA SER A 253 -7.16 13.23 5.13
C SER A 253 -8.16 12.45 5.98
N PHE A 254 -9.22 13.11 6.46
CA PHE A 254 -10.26 12.45 7.25
C PHE A 254 -11.36 11.90 6.34
N LEU A 255 -11.43 10.59 6.21
CA LEU A 255 -12.49 9.88 5.50
C LEU A 255 -13.65 9.63 6.45
N GLY A 256 -14.69 10.45 6.34
CA GLY A 256 -15.80 10.41 7.29
C GLY A 256 -17.17 10.61 6.68
N ILE A 257 -18.16 10.06 7.36
CA ILE A 257 -19.59 10.25 7.09
C ILE A 257 -20.23 11.00 8.25
N LEU A 258 -21.40 11.58 7.99
CA LEU A 258 -22.23 12.14 9.05
C LEU A 258 -23.00 11.03 9.76
N CYS A 259 -23.03 11.11 11.09
CA CYS A 259 -23.78 10.23 11.96
C CYS A 259 -24.89 11.03 12.63
N GLN A 260 -26.13 10.55 12.50
CA GLN A 260 -27.29 11.08 13.20
C GLN A 260 -27.70 10.14 14.32
N THR A 261 -28.01 10.67 15.50
CA THR A 261 -28.54 9.89 16.62
C THR A 261 -29.80 10.51 17.20
N ASN A 262 -30.64 9.68 17.83
CA ASN A 262 -31.82 10.13 18.56
C ASN A 262 -31.53 10.30 20.06
N LYS A 263 -30.36 9.88 20.53
CA LYS A 263 -29.92 9.99 21.92
C LYS A 263 -28.88 11.12 22.04
N PRO A 264 -28.89 11.89 23.15
CA PRO A 264 -27.80 12.81 23.42
C PRO A 264 -26.47 12.05 23.47
N PHE A 265 -25.43 12.60 22.86
CA PHE A 265 -24.07 12.10 22.96
C PHE A 265 -23.18 13.13 23.65
N LYS A 266 -22.07 12.65 24.21
CA LYS A 266 -21.05 13.51 24.82
C LYS A 266 -19.68 12.91 24.52
N PHE A 267 -19.09 13.31 23.40
CA PHE A 267 -17.72 12.95 23.07
C PHE A 267 -16.75 13.97 23.64
N LYS A 268 -15.50 13.53 23.89
CA LYS A 268 -14.35 14.45 23.86
C LYS A 268 -14.07 14.79 22.39
N ASP A 269 -13.60 16.01 22.11
CA ASP A 269 -13.47 16.60 20.76
C ASP A 269 -13.18 15.60 19.61
N LYS A 270 -12.16 14.75 19.81
CA LYS A 270 -11.91 13.55 19.00
C LYS A 270 -11.84 12.31 19.92
N GLU A 271 -12.70 11.34 19.70
CA GLU A 271 -12.78 10.12 20.52
C GLU A 271 -12.95 8.88 19.65
N TRP A 272 -12.19 7.83 19.93
CA TRP A 272 -12.35 6.54 19.26
C TRP A 272 -13.60 5.83 19.80
N ILE A 273 -14.47 5.43 18.88
CA ILE A 273 -15.69 4.69 19.19
C ILE A 273 -15.85 3.50 18.24
N GLU A 274 -16.57 2.50 18.72
CA GLU A 274 -17.21 1.49 17.88
C GLU A 274 -18.68 1.89 17.74
N VAL A 275 -19.15 2.07 16.51
CA VAL A 275 -20.50 2.52 16.18
C VAL A 275 -21.28 1.42 15.49
N GLU A 276 -22.54 1.28 15.85
CA GLU A 276 -23.53 0.44 15.19
C GLU A 276 -24.68 1.32 14.68
N GLY A 277 -25.15 1.05 13.47
CA GLY A 277 -26.26 1.82 12.90
C GLY A 277 -26.74 1.30 11.56
N VAL A 278 -27.68 2.04 10.99
CA VAL A 278 -28.26 1.77 9.68
C VAL A 278 -27.81 2.83 8.70
N LEU A 279 -27.24 2.41 7.57
CA LEU A 279 -26.83 3.30 6.50
C LEU A 279 -28.03 3.77 5.71
N HIS A 280 -28.03 5.06 5.42
CA HIS A 280 -29.01 5.72 4.57
C HIS A 280 -28.28 6.65 3.61
N LYS A 281 -28.96 7.06 2.55
CA LYS A 281 -28.43 8.06 1.62
C LYS A 281 -29.26 9.33 1.64
N LYS A 282 -28.60 10.44 1.35
CA LYS A 282 -29.24 11.73 1.16
C LYS A 282 -28.72 12.39 -0.11
N PHE A 283 -29.63 12.83 -0.96
CA PHE A 283 -29.28 13.64 -2.11
C PHE A 283 -28.84 15.03 -1.66
N ILE A 284 -27.68 15.48 -2.13
CA ILE A 284 -27.11 16.78 -1.82
C ILE A 284 -27.11 17.64 -3.08
N ASP A 285 -28.00 18.64 -3.10
CA ASP A 285 -28.25 19.46 -4.29
C ASP A 285 -27.00 20.15 -4.84
N TYR A 286 -26.11 20.68 -4.00
CA TYR A 286 -24.93 21.38 -4.52
C TYR A 286 -23.83 20.43 -5.05
N GLU A 287 -23.84 19.15 -4.63
CA GLU A 287 -22.93 18.12 -5.14
C GLU A 287 -23.56 17.26 -6.24
N GLN A 288 -24.87 17.42 -6.48
CA GLN A 288 -25.66 16.67 -7.46
C GLN A 288 -25.49 15.13 -7.33
N ARG A 289 -25.31 14.65 -6.10
CA ARG A 289 -25.10 13.22 -5.80
C ARG A 289 -25.76 12.81 -4.50
N ASP A 290 -26.00 11.50 -4.38
CA ASP A 290 -26.32 10.87 -3.10
C ASP A 290 -25.04 10.73 -2.26
N ILE A 291 -25.15 11.03 -0.96
CA ILE A 291 -24.08 10.83 0.03
C ILE A 291 -24.59 9.89 1.13
N PRO A 292 -23.80 8.88 1.56
CA PRO A 292 -24.15 8.03 2.67
C PRO A 292 -24.06 8.78 4.02
N PHE A 293 -24.98 8.46 4.92
CA PHE A 293 -24.93 8.86 6.31
C PHE A 293 -25.42 7.71 7.19
N LEU A 294 -25.05 7.72 8.46
CA LEU A 294 -25.38 6.65 9.41
C LEU A 294 -26.42 7.13 10.41
N VAL A 295 -27.52 6.39 10.56
CA VAL A 295 -28.43 6.53 11.70
C VAL A 295 -27.94 5.58 12.79
N VAL A 296 -27.37 6.15 13.85
CA VAL A 296 -26.72 5.41 14.94
C VAL A 296 -27.77 4.76 15.84
N THR A 297 -27.65 3.45 16.02
CA THR A 297 -28.45 2.67 16.96
C THR A 297 -27.76 2.53 18.31
N ASP A 298 -26.45 2.32 18.30
CA ASP A 298 -25.63 2.23 19.50
C ASP A 298 -24.17 2.65 19.24
N TYR A 299 -23.45 3.02 20.30
CA TYR A 299 -22.00 3.22 20.23
C TYR A 299 -21.35 2.99 21.58
N ARG A 300 -20.06 2.66 21.56
CA ARG A 300 -19.22 2.59 22.77
C ARG A 300 -17.85 3.21 22.53
N SER A 301 -17.31 3.89 23.54
CA SER A 301 -15.91 4.34 23.53
C SER A 301 -14.98 3.13 23.53
N ILE A 302 -13.90 3.23 22.77
CA ILE A 302 -12.84 2.22 22.70
C ILE A 302 -11.48 2.90 22.78
N ASP A 303 -10.45 2.14 23.13
CA ASP A 303 -9.08 2.59 22.94
C ASP A 303 -8.75 2.70 21.45
N LYS A 304 -7.70 3.47 21.14
CA LYS A 304 -7.16 3.55 19.79
C LYS A 304 -6.80 2.14 19.30
N ILE A 305 -7.13 1.85 18.05
CA ILE A 305 -6.74 0.59 17.40
C ILE A 305 -5.27 0.64 16.97
N GLU A 306 -4.68 -0.52 16.68
CA GLU A 306 -3.26 -0.67 16.33
C GLU A 306 -2.87 0.14 15.08
N ASP A 307 -3.58 -0.07 13.98
CA ASP A 307 -3.45 0.76 12.78
C ASP A 307 -4.43 1.93 12.86
N GLU A 308 -3.97 3.11 13.32
CA GLU A 308 -4.84 4.29 13.38
C GLU A 308 -5.26 4.79 11.99
N LEU A 309 -4.36 4.66 11.01
CA LEU A 309 -4.55 5.15 9.64
C LEU A 309 -5.14 4.10 8.71
N VAL A 310 -5.88 4.58 7.72
CA VAL A 310 -6.34 3.81 6.56
C VAL A 310 -5.34 3.99 5.43
N TYR A 311 -5.02 2.88 4.78
CA TYR A 311 -4.15 2.81 3.61
C TYR A 311 -4.94 2.19 2.45
N PHE A 312 -4.54 2.48 1.22
CA PHE A 312 -5.20 1.97 0.02
C PHE A 312 -4.48 0.75 -0.55
#